data_AF-A0A220MQW5-F1
#
_entry.id   AF-A0A220MQW5-F1
#
_cell.length_a   1.000
_cell.length_b   1.000
_cell.length_c   1.000
_cell.angle_alpha   90.00
_cell.angle_beta   90.00
_cell.angle_gamma   90.00
#
_symmetry.space_group_name_H-M   'P 1'
#
loop_
_entity.id
_entity.type
_entity.pdbx_description
1 polymer ?
#
loop_
_entity_poly.entity_id
_entity_poly.type
_entity_poly.pdbx_seq_one_letter_code
_entity_poly.pdbx_strand_id
1 'polypeptide(L)'
;MKVVNTSQVQTQIERHKRFLERTELYNYPAYINGQYYYNVAYWRWGKKDAAGFLILRPNGEVVPRNEAEPVVKLFLVHAHVGRQIKNNLAVDKEKPIEMYEQKWDYLKSLLPSYQEKMDPVIRKDTEKLIDVCETMMESRVQLRAIYDKAMELLNEFFARNYVIEGEEAVLLDLLYESDYILYERIRKQVLIVDSVDRIYQFFRTSKVDLDREQEKKRKKLNDLLAMYKSKELQNIAAKSIRNFETHTIGAPESFHSAEQLREAHEKLNQRFVENGIMATLRNP
;
A
#
# COMPACT_ATOMS: atom_id res chain seq x y z
N MET A 1 6.96 -14.00 25.78
CA MET A 1 7.99 -15.07 25.67
C MET A 1 9.14 -14.55 24.84
N LYS A 2 10.41 -14.79 25.24
CA LYS A 2 11.59 -14.36 24.46
C LYS A 2 12.16 -15.56 23.70
N VAL A 3 12.58 -15.36 22.45
CA VAL A 3 13.28 -16.41 21.70
C VAL A 3 14.67 -16.64 22.30
N VAL A 4 14.99 -17.90 22.57
CA VAL A 4 16.27 -18.32 23.16
C VAL A 4 16.95 -19.31 22.21
N ASN A 5 18.17 -18.99 21.78
CA ASN A 5 18.99 -19.90 20.99
C ASN A 5 19.69 -20.91 21.90
N THR A 6 19.00 -21.99 22.26
CA THR A 6 19.59 -23.09 23.04
C THR A 6 20.51 -23.95 22.17
N SER A 7 21.32 -24.81 22.80
CA SER A 7 22.18 -25.76 22.07
C SER A 7 21.36 -26.72 21.18
N GLN A 8 20.17 -27.12 21.64
CA GLN A 8 19.25 -27.96 20.86
C GLN A 8 18.72 -27.21 19.63
N VAL A 9 18.27 -25.96 19.79
CA VAL A 9 17.82 -25.10 18.68
C VAL A 9 18.96 -24.92 17.67
N GLN A 10 20.15 -24.54 18.13
CA GLN A 10 21.31 -24.32 17.26
C GLN A 10 21.70 -25.60 16.49
N THR A 11 21.60 -26.76 17.13
CA THR A 11 21.89 -28.06 16.50
C THR A 11 20.92 -28.34 15.34
N GLN A 12 19.61 -28.08 15.51
CA GLN A 12 18.67 -28.21 14.40
C GLN A 12 18.92 -27.19 13.29
N ILE A 13 19.25 -25.95 13.65
CA ILE A 13 19.56 -24.89 12.68
C ILE A 13 20.70 -25.33 11.76
N GLU A 14 21.82 -25.78 12.33
CA GLU A 14 22.99 -26.22 11.56
C GLU A 14 22.73 -27.52 10.79
N ARG A 15 21.97 -28.47 11.35
CA ARG A 15 21.59 -29.72 10.66
C ARG A 15 20.85 -29.46 9.36
N HIS A 16 19.98 -28.44 9.33
CA HIS A 16 19.17 -28.13 8.15
C HIS A 16 19.81 -27.06 7.26
N LYS A 17 20.95 -26.49 7.64
CA LYS A 17 21.69 -25.47 6.87
C LYS A 17 22.42 -26.10 5.69
N ARG A 18 22.40 -25.43 4.52
CA ARG A 18 23.18 -25.86 3.34
C ARG A 18 24.45 -25.01 3.20
N PHE A 19 25.37 -25.48 2.35
CA PHE A 19 26.64 -24.80 2.08
C PHE A 19 26.43 -23.33 1.65
N LEU A 20 27.21 -22.42 2.24
CA LEU A 20 27.17 -20.95 2.02
C LEU A 20 25.86 -20.25 2.42
N GLU A 21 25.07 -20.86 3.30
CA GLU A 21 23.90 -20.20 3.89
C GLU A 21 24.25 -19.52 5.22
N ARG A 22 23.76 -18.30 5.40
CA ARG A 22 23.65 -17.64 6.71
C ARG A 22 22.30 -17.97 7.32
N THR A 23 22.25 -18.19 8.62
CA THR A 23 21.01 -18.46 9.35
C THR A 23 20.59 -17.23 10.14
N GLU A 24 19.28 -17.05 10.28
CA GLU A 24 18.68 -15.99 11.08
C GLU A 24 17.52 -16.56 11.87
N LEU A 25 17.69 -16.66 13.19
CA LEU A 25 16.62 -16.98 14.12
C LEU A 25 15.89 -15.68 14.46
N TYR A 26 14.60 -15.61 14.15
CA TYR A 26 13.79 -14.42 14.43
C TYR A 26 13.70 -14.20 15.94
N ASN A 27 13.72 -12.93 16.38
CA ASN A 27 13.78 -12.56 17.79
C ASN A 27 12.41 -12.57 18.51
N TYR A 28 11.34 -12.93 17.80
CA TYR A 28 9.99 -13.11 18.34
C TYR A 28 9.43 -14.47 17.88
N PRO A 29 8.66 -15.18 18.71
CA PRO A 29 7.98 -16.42 18.33
C PRO A 29 6.60 -16.14 17.72
N ALA A 30 5.99 -17.17 17.13
CA ALA A 30 4.57 -17.24 16.85
C ALA A 30 3.85 -18.03 17.95
N TYR A 31 2.61 -17.66 18.26
CA TYR A 31 1.75 -18.38 19.21
C TYR A 31 0.49 -18.85 18.50
N ILE A 32 0.39 -20.16 18.29
CA ILE A 32 -0.71 -20.81 17.56
C ILE A 32 -1.16 -22.04 18.35
N ASN A 33 -2.47 -22.23 18.51
CA ASN A 33 -3.05 -23.39 19.21
C ASN A 33 -2.44 -23.67 20.60
N GLY A 34 -2.17 -22.62 21.37
CA GLY A 34 -1.62 -22.76 22.72
C GLY A 34 -0.11 -23.01 22.78
N GLN A 35 0.59 -23.06 21.63
CA GLN A 35 2.01 -23.37 21.56
C GLN A 35 2.83 -22.25 20.92
N TYR A 36 4.07 -22.12 21.37
CA TYR A 36 5.04 -21.19 20.77
C TYR A 36 5.88 -21.89 19.70
N TYR A 37 6.23 -21.14 18.67
CA TYR A 37 7.06 -21.58 17.55
C TYR A 37 8.13 -20.55 17.22
N TYR A 38 9.31 -21.01 16.87
CA TYR A 38 10.44 -20.23 16.39
C TYR A 38 10.55 -20.37 14.88
N ASN A 39 10.85 -19.26 14.21
CA ASN A 39 11.11 -19.22 12.77
C ASN A 39 12.59 -18.95 12.50
N VAL A 40 13.18 -19.78 11.64
CA VAL A 40 14.55 -19.66 11.19
C VAL A 40 14.53 -19.44 9.68
N ALA A 41 15.14 -18.34 9.23
CA ALA A 41 15.37 -18.08 7.82
C ALA A 41 16.80 -18.46 7.43
N TYR A 42 16.95 -19.09 6.26
CA TYR A 42 18.23 -19.41 5.65
C TYR A 42 18.47 -18.50 4.46
N TRP A 43 19.61 -17.81 4.41
CA TRP A 43 19.94 -16.82 3.38
C TRP A 43 21.16 -17.27 2.60
N ARG A 44 21.08 -17.30 1.27
CA ARG A 44 22.27 -17.52 0.43
C ARG A 44 22.99 -16.21 0.14
N TRP A 45 24.31 -16.25 0.17
CA TRP A 45 25.12 -15.09 -0.19
C TRP A 45 24.76 -14.56 -1.59
N GLY A 46 24.59 -13.24 -1.71
CA GLY A 46 24.21 -12.57 -2.96
C GLY A 46 22.73 -12.69 -3.36
N LYS A 47 21.89 -13.41 -2.61
CA LYS A 47 20.43 -13.46 -2.84
C LYS A 47 19.68 -12.48 -1.95
N LYS A 48 18.62 -11.88 -2.52
CA LYS A 48 17.72 -10.96 -1.82
C LYS A 48 16.62 -11.66 -1.02
N ASP A 49 16.34 -12.93 -1.32
CA ASP A 49 15.29 -13.72 -0.71
C ASP A 49 15.88 -14.89 0.10
N ALA A 50 15.13 -15.32 1.11
CA ALA A 50 15.48 -16.50 1.90
C ALA A 50 15.47 -17.75 1.00
N ALA A 51 16.51 -18.56 1.12
CA ALA A 51 16.65 -19.86 0.47
C ALA A 51 15.89 -20.99 1.19
N GLY A 52 15.28 -20.70 2.34
CA GLY A 52 14.35 -21.60 3.00
C GLY A 52 14.05 -21.19 4.42
N PHE A 53 13.09 -21.91 5.01
CA PHE A 53 12.60 -21.68 6.36
C PHE A 53 12.58 -22.97 7.15
N LEU A 54 12.76 -22.88 8.46
CA LEU A 54 12.58 -23.98 9.40
C LEU A 54 11.78 -23.48 10.60
N ILE A 55 10.71 -24.20 10.92
CA ILE A 55 9.89 -23.95 12.10
C ILE A 55 10.27 -24.95 13.20
N LEU A 56 10.50 -24.43 14.40
CA LEU A 56 10.90 -25.20 15.58
C LEU A 56 10.00 -24.88 16.76
N ARG A 57 9.84 -25.79 17.71
CA ARG A 57 9.37 -25.44 19.05
C ARG A 57 10.51 -24.86 19.90
N PRO A 58 10.22 -24.14 21.00
CA PRO A 58 11.23 -23.56 21.89
C PRO A 58 12.25 -24.54 22.46
N ASN A 59 11.88 -25.82 22.58
CA ASN A 59 12.75 -26.91 23.02
C ASN A 59 13.73 -27.40 21.93
N GLY A 60 13.66 -26.86 20.70
CA GLY A 60 14.45 -27.29 19.55
C GLY A 60 13.88 -28.48 18.78
N GLU A 61 12.62 -28.87 19.03
CA GLU A 61 11.93 -29.89 18.24
C GLU A 61 11.54 -29.34 16.85
N VAL A 62 11.84 -30.09 15.79
CA VAL A 62 11.37 -29.79 14.44
C VAL A 62 9.96 -30.33 14.29
N VAL A 63 9.00 -29.44 14.03
CA VAL A 63 7.59 -29.81 13.87
C VAL A 63 7.31 -30.36 12.46
N PRO A 64 6.29 -31.21 12.29
CA PRO A 64 5.89 -31.68 10.95
C PRO A 64 5.41 -30.51 10.08
N ARG A 65 5.48 -30.72 8.76
CA ARG A 65 5.18 -29.70 7.76
C ARG A 65 3.79 -29.08 7.92
N ASN A 66 2.74 -29.88 8.14
CA ASN A 66 1.37 -29.39 8.34
C ASN A 66 1.23 -28.42 9.52
N GLU A 67 2.05 -28.57 10.57
CA GLU A 67 2.12 -27.67 11.72
C GLU A 67 2.98 -26.42 11.41
N ALA A 68 4.03 -26.58 10.59
CA ALA A 68 4.94 -25.50 10.20
C ALA A 68 4.34 -24.50 9.19
N GLU A 69 3.51 -24.96 8.25
CA GLU A 69 2.94 -24.13 7.18
C GLU A 69 2.13 -22.91 7.69
N PRO A 70 1.15 -23.06 8.61
CA PRO A 70 0.43 -21.90 9.14
C PRO A 70 1.36 -20.96 9.93
N VAL A 71 2.34 -21.50 10.65
CA VAL A 71 3.31 -20.71 11.41
C VAL A 71 4.14 -19.82 10.48
N VAL A 72 4.73 -20.39 9.42
CA VAL A 72 5.58 -19.61 8.50
C VAL A 72 4.76 -18.57 7.73
N LYS A 73 3.51 -18.87 7.36
CA LYS A 73 2.60 -17.88 6.75
C LYS A 73 2.41 -16.67 7.66
N LEU A 74 2.10 -16.90 8.93
CA LEU A 74 1.89 -15.84 9.90
C LEU A 74 3.13 -14.94 10.05
N PHE A 75 4.33 -15.52 10.14
CA PHE A 75 5.58 -14.74 10.20
C PHE A 75 5.79 -13.88 8.96
N LEU A 76 5.55 -14.43 7.78
CA LEU A 76 5.81 -13.74 6.52
C LEU A 76 4.81 -12.62 6.27
N VAL A 77 3.53 -12.82 6.62
CA VAL A 77 2.52 -11.77 6.55
C VAL A 77 2.89 -10.62 7.50
N HIS A 78 3.19 -10.93 8.77
CA HIS A 78 3.59 -9.90 9.74
C HIS A 78 4.83 -9.12 9.30
N ALA A 79 5.86 -9.82 8.81
CA ALA A 79 7.09 -9.18 8.33
C ALA A 79 6.84 -8.32 7.08
N HIS A 80 6.00 -8.78 6.16
CA HIS A 80 5.65 -8.04 4.94
C HIS A 80 4.82 -6.79 5.28
N VAL A 81 3.69 -6.98 5.95
CA VAL A 81 2.74 -5.90 6.26
C VAL A 81 3.39 -4.87 7.19
N GLY A 82 4.12 -5.32 8.21
CA GLY A 82 4.85 -4.41 9.10
C GLY A 82 5.87 -3.53 8.36
N ARG A 83 6.52 -4.07 7.32
CA ARG A 83 7.42 -3.28 6.45
C ARG A 83 6.63 -2.29 5.58
N GLN A 84 5.53 -2.72 4.96
CA GLN A 84 4.69 -1.85 4.12
C GLN A 84 4.14 -0.67 4.91
N ILE A 85 3.61 -0.92 6.12
CA ILE A 85 3.09 0.12 7.00
C ILE A 85 4.20 1.12 7.38
N LYS A 86 5.34 0.64 7.88
CA LYS A 86 6.41 1.49 8.40
C LYS A 86 7.15 2.28 7.34
N ASN A 87 7.31 1.73 6.14
CA ASN A 87 8.16 2.34 5.11
C ASN A 87 7.35 3.04 4.02
N ASN A 88 6.20 2.50 3.64
CA ASN A 88 5.41 3.01 2.51
C ASN A 88 4.24 3.84 3.03
N LEU A 89 3.32 3.24 3.80
CA LEU A 89 2.14 3.96 4.31
C LEU A 89 2.51 5.16 5.19
N ALA A 90 3.57 5.04 5.99
CA ALA A 90 4.12 6.14 6.78
C ALA A 90 4.46 7.39 5.94
N VAL A 91 4.94 7.19 4.72
CA VAL A 91 5.26 8.26 3.76
C VAL A 91 3.99 8.70 3.03
N ASP A 92 3.19 7.75 2.56
CA ASP A 92 2.03 8.02 1.72
C ASP A 92 0.94 8.83 2.43
N LYS A 93 0.73 8.59 3.73
CA LYS A 93 -0.24 9.35 4.55
C LYS A 93 0.15 10.83 4.73
N GLU A 94 1.44 11.16 4.58
CA GLU A 94 1.97 12.51 4.74
C GLU A 94 2.29 13.22 3.43
N LYS A 95 2.02 12.58 2.29
CA LYS A 95 2.25 13.21 0.98
C LYS A 95 1.51 14.57 0.90
N PRO A 96 2.18 15.61 0.38
CA PRO A 96 1.62 16.95 0.29
C PRO A 96 0.38 16.97 -0.61
N ILE A 97 -0.69 17.62 -0.13
CA ILE A 97 -1.97 17.77 -0.84
C ILE A 97 -2.34 19.24 -1.07
N GLU A 98 -1.46 20.18 -0.70
CA GLU A 98 -1.72 21.62 -0.72
C GLU A 98 -2.14 22.11 -2.10
N MET A 99 -1.62 21.49 -3.17
CA MET A 99 -2.04 21.82 -4.53
C MET A 99 -3.50 21.47 -4.84
N TYR A 100 -4.08 20.47 -4.18
CA TYR A 100 -5.49 20.10 -4.34
C TYR A 100 -6.38 21.03 -3.50
N GLU A 101 -5.96 21.34 -2.28
CA GLU A 101 -6.64 22.34 -1.42
C GLU A 101 -6.72 23.70 -2.13
N GLN A 102 -5.61 24.16 -2.72
CA GLN A 102 -5.57 25.41 -3.47
C GLN A 102 -6.43 25.37 -4.74
N LYS A 103 -6.39 24.28 -5.52
CA LYS A 103 -7.26 24.13 -6.69
C LYS A 103 -8.73 24.21 -6.27
N TRP A 104 -9.11 23.49 -5.21
CA TRP A 104 -10.47 23.48 -4.70
C TRP A 104 -10.92 24.87 -4.24
N ASP A 105 -10.11 25.57 -3.43
CA ASP A 105 -10.43 26.95 -2.98
C ASP A 105 -10.60 27.90 -4.16
N TYR A 106 -9.66 27.88 -5.12
CA TYR A 106 -9.70 28.78 -6.26
C TYR A 106 -10.88 28.47 -7.19
N LEU A 107 -11.20 27.20 -7.42
CA LEU A 107 -12.38 26.82 -8.20
C LEU A 107 -13.66 27.31 -7.52
N LYS A 108 -13.88 26.98 -6.23
CA LYS A 108 -15.08 27.39 -5.49
C LYS A 108 -15.22 28.91 -5.44
N SER A 109 -14.11 29.64 -5.30
CA SER A 109 -14.08 31.10 -5.26
C SER A 109 -14.34 31.77 -6.60
N LEU A 110 -13.97 31.13 -7.72
CA LEU A 110 -14.12 31.70 -9.06
C LEU A 110 -15.44 31.32 -9.73
N LEU A 111 -15.97 30.12 -9.42
CA LEU A 111 -17.18 29.58 -10.08
C LEU A 111 -18.37 30.56 -10.14
N PRO A 112 -18.71 31.32 -9.08
CA PRO A 112 -19.82 32.27 -9.13
C PRO A 112 -19.68 33.31 -10.26
N SER A 113 -18.46 33.78 -10.55
CA SER A 113 -18.21 34.76 -11.61
C SER A 113 -18.22 34.16 -13.01
N TYR A 114 -18.08 32.83 -13.14
CA TYR A 114 -17.97 32.14 -14.43
C TYR A 114 -19.22 31.34 -14.81
N GLN A 115 -20.17 31.13 -13.89
CA GLN A 115 -21.29 30.20 -14.04
C GLN A 115 -22.11 30.42 -15.33
N GLU A 116 -22.37 31.66 -15.70
CA GLU A 116 -23.12 32.02 -16.92
C GLU A 116 -22.35 31.74 -18.21
N LYS A 117 -21.02 31.72 -18.16
CA LYS A 117 -20.15 31.48 -19.33
C LYS A 117 -19.77 30.02 -19.50
N MET A 118 -19.98 29.20 -18.48
CA MET A 118 -19.69 27.77 -18.55
C MET A 118 -20.79 27.04 -19.30
N ASP A 119 -20.40 26.40 -20.40
CA ASP A 119 -21.26 25.41 -21.06
C ASP A 119 -21.41 24.13 -20.19
N PRO A 120 -22.35 23.23 -20.53
CA PRO A 120 -22.56 22.00 -19.75
C PRO A 120 -21.32 21.09 -19.64
N VAL A 121 -20.43 21.09 -20.63
CA VAL A 121 -19.22 20.26 -20.64
C VAL A 121 -18.22 20.82 -19.62
N ILE A 122 -17.97 22.12 -19.65
CA ILE A 122 -17.07 22.79 -18.70
C ILE A 122 -17.59 22.68 -17.26
N ARG A 123 -18.91 22.76 -17.05
CA ARG A 123 -19.51 22.52 -15.71
C ARG A 123 -19.21 21.11 -15.21
N LYS A 124 -19.53 20.10 -16.01
CA LYS A 124 -19.27 18.69 -15.67
C LYS A 124 -17.78 18.42 -15.43
N ASP A 125 -16.91 18.98 -16.25
CA ASP A 125 -15.46 18.81 -16.10
C ASP A 125 -14.95 19.49 -14.82
N THR A 126 -15.49 20.66 -14.47
CA THR A 126 -15.16 21.33 -13.22
C THR A 126 -15.62 20.54 -12.00
N GLU A 127 -16.82 19.95 -12.04
CA GLU A 127 -17.33 19.07 -11.00
C GLU A 127 -16.42 17.86 -10.79
N LYS A 128 -15.95 17.21 -11.87
CA LYS A 128 -14.98 16.11 -11.77
C LYS A 128 -13.68 16.56 -11.11
N LEU A 129 -13.15 17.74 -11.46
CA LEU A 129 -11.92 18.24 -10.86
C LEU A 129 -12.10 18.55 -9.36
N ILE A 130 -13.27 19.08 -8.97
CA ILE A 130 -13.63 19.27 -7.56
C ILE A 130 -13.66 17.92 -6.83
N ASP A 131 -14.34 16.91 -7.40
CA ASP A 131 -14.38 15.55 -6.86
C ASP A 131 -12.97 14.95 -6.66
N VAL A 132 -12.06 15.15 -7.62
CA VAL A 132 -10.66 14.72 -7.46
C VAL A 132 -9.98 15.44 -6.30
N CYS A 133 -10.18 16.76 -6.15
CA CYS A 133 -9.58 17.50 -5.06
C CYS A 133 -10.12 17.05 -3.70
N GLU A 134 -11.44 16.85 -3.59
CA GLU A 134 -12.11 16.35 -2.38
C GLU A 134 -11.62 14.95 -2.04
N THR A 135 -11.56 14.05 -3.02
CA THR A 135 -11.03 12.69 -2.85
C THR A 135 -9.60 12.72 -2.28
N MET A 136 -8.71 13.60 -2.79
CA MET A 136 -7.34 13.70 -2.28
C MET A 136 -7.27 14.16 -0.82
N MET A 137 -8.10 15.13 -0.44
CA MET A 137 -8.18 15.65 0.92
C MET A 137 -8.72 14.59 1.88
N GLU A 138 -9.87 13.99 1.55
CA GLU A 138 -10.52 12.95 2.37
C GLU A 138 -9.63 11.73 2.53
N SER A 139 -9.03 11.28 1.43
CA SER A 139 -8.15 10.13 1.46
C SER A 139 -6.95 10.34 2.39
N ARG A 140 -6.44 11.58 2.56
CA ARG A 140 -5.31 11.83 3.48
C ARG A 140 -5.71 11.54 4.92
N VAL A 141 -6.93 11.91 5.29
CA VAL A 141 -7.52 11.60 6.60
C VAL A 141 -7.66 10.09 6.77
N GLN A 142 -8.19 9.40 5.76
CA GLN A 142 -8.35 7.93 5.77
C GLN A 142 -7.00 7.22 5.92
N LEU A 143 -5.98 7.56 5.12
CA LEU A 143 -4.66 6.93 5.22
C LEU A 143 -4.00 7.14 6.58
N ARG A 144 -4.21 8.31 7.21
CA ARG A 144 -3.72 8.57 8.59
C ARG A 144 -4.43 7.68 9.60
N ALA A 145 -5.76 7.59 9.54
CA ALA A 145 -6.53 6.72 10.42
C ALA A 145 -6.13 5.24 10.28
N ILE A 146 -5.94 4.76 9.05
CA ILE A 146 -5.46 3.39 8.78
C ILE A 146 -4.06 3.19 9.37
N TYR A 147 -3.15 4.15 9.15
CA TYR A 147 -1.79 4.07 9.70
C TYR A 147 -1.79 4.03 11.23
N ASP A 148 -2.56 4.89 11.88
CA ASP A 148 -2.63 4.97 13.34
C ASP A 148 -3.16 3.64 13.92
N LYS A 149 -4.25 3.11 13.37
CA LYS A 149 -4.79 1.80 13.74
C LYS A 149 -3.80 0.65 13.49
N ALA A 150 -3.09 0.68 12.36
CA ALA A 150 -2.08 -0.33 12.05
C ALA A 150 -0.89 -0.26 13.03
N MET A 151 -0.49 0.94 13.43
CA MET A 151 0.57 1.16 14.41
C MET A 151 0.14 0.74 15.83
N GLU A 152 -1.12 0.91 16.21
CA GLU A 152 -1.66 0.36 17.47
C GLU A 152 -1.48 -1.15 17.52
N LEU A 153 -1.91 -1.88 16.47
CA LEU A 153 -1.74 -3.33 16.37
C LEU A 153 -0.26 -3.76 16.40
N LEU A 154 0.60 -3.03 15.69
CA LEU A 154 2.04 -3.30 15.71
C LEU A 154 2.66 -3.02 17.09
N ASN A 155 2.18 -2.00 17.81
CA ASN A 155 2.65 -1.69 19.17
C ASN A 155 2.19 -2.75 20.17
N GLU A 156 0.97 -3.27 20.05
CA GLU A 156 0.51 -4.43 20.83
C GLU A 156 1.41 -5.65 20.58
N PHE A 157 1.78 -5.87 19.31
CA PHE A 157 2.77 -6.89 18.93
C PHE A 157 4.12 -6.66 19.60
N PHE A 158 4.66 -5.45 19.56
CA PHE A 158 5.95 -5.14 20.17
C PHE A 158 5.90 -5.29 21.70
N ALA A 159 4.80 -4.92 22.34
CA ALA A 159 4.61 -5.04 23.78
C ALA A 159 4.60 -6.51 24.24
N ARG A 160 3.90 -7.39 23.49
CA ARG A 160 3.84 -8.82 23.83
C ARG A 160 5.02 -9.64 23.31
N ASN A 161 5.67 -9.17 22.24
CA ASN A 161 6.81 -9.77 21.55
C ASN A 161 6.55 -11.18 21.00
N TYR A 162 5.40 -11.41 20.35
CA TYR A 162 5.09 -12.63 19.59
C TYR A 162 3.91 -12.40 18.63
N VAL A 163 3.86 -13.09 17.50
CA VAL A 163 2.73 -13.01 16.54
C VAL A 163 1.63 -14.00 16.92
N ILE A 164 0.35 -13.67 16.70
CA ILE A 164 -0.80 -14.54 16.98
C ILE A 164 -1.69 -14.72 15.75
N GLU A 165 -2.44 -15.83 15.73
CA GLU A 165 -3.45 -16.08 14.71
C GLU A 165 -4.55 -14.99 14.72
N GLY A 166 -5.08 -14.67 13.54
CA GLY A 166 -6.13 -13.66 13.35
C GLY A 166 -5.62 -12.23 13.12
N GLU A 167 -4.43 -11.87 13.61
CA GLU A 167 -3.85 -10.54 13.34
C GLU A 167 -3.46 -10.31 11.90
N GLU A 168 -3.04 -11.38 11.23
CA GLU A 168 -2.67 -11.35 9.81
C GLU A 168 -3.82 -10.83 8.95
N ALA A 169 -5.05 -11.27 9.20
CA ALA A 169 -6.22 -10.83 8.45
C ALA A 169 -6.49 -9.33 8.66
N VAL A 170 -6.47 -8.88 9.91
CA VAL A 170 -6.71 -7.46 10.24
C VAL A 170 -5.63 -6.56 9.63
N LEU A 171 -4.36 -6.95 9.73
CA LEU A 171 -3.25 -6.19 9.17
C LEU A 171 -3.29 -6.16 7.63
N LEU A 172 -3.64 -7.29 7.00
CA LEU A 172 -3.81 -7.36 5.55
C LEU A 172 -4.98 -6.50 5.07
N ASP A 173 -6.12 -6.55 5.74
CA ASP A 173 -7.29 -5.73 5.40
C ASP A 173 -6.94 -4.23 5.44
N LEU A 174 -6.22 -3.78 6.48
CA LEU A 174 -5.73 -2.39 6.56
C LEU A 174 -4.78 -2.03 5.41
N LEU A 175 -3.89 -2.96 5.04
CA LEU A 175 -2.98 -2.74 3.92
C LEU A 175 -3.75 -2.63 2.60
N TYR A 176 -4.67 -3.55 2.33
CA TYR A 176 -5.46 -3.55 1.10
C TYR A 176 -6.39 -2.33 0.98
N GLU A 177 -6.98 -1.89 2.09
CA GLU A 177 -7.74 -0.65 2.13
C GLU A 177 -6.85 0.55 1.76
N SER A 178 -5.64 0.62 2.32
CA SER A 178 -4.69 1.70 1.98
C SER A 178 -4.23 1.66 0.53
N ASP A 179 -3.95 0.47 -0.01
CA ASP A 179 -3.55 0.28 -1.41
C ASP A 179 -4.67 0.69 -2.37
N TYR A 180 -5.92 0.36 -2.03
CA TYR A 180 -7.08 0.77 -2.82
C TYR A 180 -7.27 2.28 -2.85
N ILE A 181 -7.13 2.96 -1.71
CA ILE A 181 -7.18 4.42 -1.64
C ILE A 181 -6.11 5.04 -2.55
N LEU A 182 -4.87 4.52 -2.51
CA LEU A 182 -3.78 5.00 -3.35
C LEU A 182 -4.05 4.76 -4.84
N TYR A 183 -4.60 3.61 -5.18
CA TYR A 183 -5.01 3.27 -6.53
C TYR A 183 -6.10 4.23 -7.05
N GLU A 184 -7.17 4.42 -6.29
CA GLU A 184 -8.32 5.26 -6.67
C GLU A 184 -7.87 6.70 -6.93
N ARG A 185 -7.03 7.27 -6.05
CA ARG A 185 -6.43 8.60 -6.23
C ARG A 185 -5.74 8.76 -7.58
N ILE A 186 -4.88 7.82 -7.95
CA ILE A 186 -4.12 7.90 -9.20
C ILE A 186 -5.06 7.72 -10.39
N ARG A 187 -5.99 6.77 -10.30
CA ARG A 187 -6.98 6.50 -11.34
C ARG A 187 -7.82 7.73 -11.64
N LYS A 188 -8.38 8.38 -10.62
CA LYS A 188 -9.17 9.61 -10.77
C LYS A 188 -8.39 10.73 -11.46
N GLN A 189 -7.11 10.94 -11.09
CA GLN A 189 -6.26 11.94 -11.76
C GLN A 189 -6.07 11.67 -13.25
N VAL A 190 -5.80 10.42 -13.63
CA VAL A 190 -5.58 10.04 -15.02
C VAL A 190 -6.85 10.20 -15.86
N LEU A 191 -8.01 9.86 -15.29
CA LEU A 191 -9.30 9.97 -16.00
C LEU A 191 -9.73 11.41 -16.29
N ILE A 192 -9.20 12.41 -15.58
CA ILE A 192 -9.60 13.82 -15.75
C ILE A 192 -8.63 14.65 -16.60
N VAL A 193 -7.56 14.08 -17.15
CA VAL A 193 -6.52 14.85 -17.88
C VAL A 193 -7.11 15.76 -18.97
N ASP A 194 -7.98 15.22 -19.83
CA ASP A 194 -8.61 16.02 -20.90
C ASP A 194 -9.60 17.06 -20.34
N SER A 195 -10.24 16.73 -19.21
CA SER A 195 -11.15 17.64 -18.51
C SER A 195 -10.36 18.84 -17.97
N VAL A 196 -9.20 18.59 -17.37
CA VAL A 196 -8.30 19.63 -16.86
C VAL A 196 -7.77 20.53 -17.98
N ASP A 197 -7.42 19.98 -19.14
CA ASP A 197 -7.00 20.80 -20.27
C ASP A 197 -8.12 21.74 -20.74
N ARG A 198 -9.35 21.24 -20.88
CA ARG A 198 -10.51 22.09 -21.24
C ARG A 198 -10.78 23.18 -20.20
N ILE A 199 -10.74 22.85 -18.91
CA ILE A 199 -10.89 23.82 -17.81
C ILE A 199 -9.79 24.88 -17.89
N TYR A 200 -8.53 24.47 -18.11
CA TYR A 200 -7.40 25.38 -18.26
C TYR A 200 -7.62 26.36 -19.42
N GLN A 201 -8.04 25.87 -20.61
CA GLN A 201 -8.32 26.75 -21.73
C GLN A 201 -9.50 27.69 -21.44
N PHE A 202 -10.53 27.19 -20.76
CA PHE A 202 -11.69 28.00 -20.36
C PHE A 202 -11.28 29.17 -19.48
N PHE A 203 -10.57 28.94 -18.37
CA PHE A 203 -10.12 30.00 -17.46
C PHE A 203 -9.07 30.94 -18.09
N ARG A 204 -8.33 30.48 -19.09
CA ARG A 204 -7.36 31.30 -19.83
C ARG A 204 -8.02 32.24 -20.85
N THR A 205 -9.09 31.80 -21.50
CA THR A 205 -9.69 32.52 -22.64
C THR A 205 -10.95 33.30 -22.27
N SER A 206 -11.65 32.87 -21.22
CA SER A 206 -12.89 33.50 -20.79
C SER A 206 -12.65 34.88 -20.21
N LYS A 207 -13.27 35.89 -20.84
CA LYS A 207 -13.25 37.27 -20.36
C LYS A 207 -14.38 37.45 -19.35
N VAL A 208 -14.05 37.55 -18.08
CA VAL A 208 -14.96 37.86 -16.97
C VAL A 208 -14.38 39.06 -16.22
N ASP A 209 -15.23 39.98 -15.78
CA ASP A 209 -14.79 41.08 -14.92
C ASP A 209 -14.54 40.53 -13.51
N LEU A 210 -13.30 40.62 -13.05
CA LEU A 210 -12.84 40.04 -11.79
C LEU A 210 -12.15 41.13 -10.98
N ASP A 211 -12.37 41.09 -9.67
CA ASP A 211 -11.57 41.94 -8.78
C ASP A 211 -10.09 41.48 -8.73
N ARG A 212 -9.25 42.30 -8.09
CA ARG A 212 -7.80 42.05 -8.01
C ARG A 212 -7.46 40.71 -7.33
N GLU A 213 -8.23 40.27 -6.34
CA GLU A 213 -7.97 39.01 -5.63
C GLU A 213 -8.44 37.81 -6.45
N GLN A 214 -9.60 37.90 -7.08
CA GLN A 214 -10.09 36.89 -8.02
C GLN A 214 -9.14 36.72 -9.21
N GLU A 215 -8.59 37.80 -9.75
CA GLU A 215 -7.61 37.74 -10.84
C GLU A 215 -6.33 37.00 -10.41
N LYS A 216 -5.85 37.24 -9.17
CA LYS A 216 -4.73 36.48 -8.60
C LYS A 216 -5.07 34.99 -8.47
N LYS A 217 -6.25 34.65 -7.96
CA LYS A 217 -6.71 33.26 -7.84
C LYS A 217 -6.81 32.59 -9.21
N ARG A 218 -7.33 33.27 -10.23
CA ARG A 218 -7.38 32.78 -11.61
C ARG A 218 -5.99 32.47 -12.16
N LYS A 219 -5.04 33.39 -11.98
CA LYS A 219 -3.66 33.18 -12.42
C LYS A 219 -3.05 31.94 -11.75
N LYS A 220 -3.15 31.85 -10.43
CA LYS A 220 -2.63 30.70 -9.68
C LYS A 220 -3.32 29.38 -10.05
N LEU A 221 -4.64 29.40 -10.25
CA LEU A 221 -5.39 28.23 -10.72
C LEU A 221 -4.85 27.77 -12.08
N ASN A 222 -4.68 28.68 -13.04
CA ASN A 222 -4.12 28.34 -14.35
C ASN A 222 -2.71 27.73 -14.25
N ASP A 223 -1.86 28.25 -13.36
CA ASP A 223 -0.53 27.69 -13.10
C ASP A 223 -0.62 26.26 -12.54
N LEU A 224 -1.53 26.01 -11.59
CA LEU A 224 -1.77 24.68 -11.00
C LEU A 224 -2.36 23.67 -12.01
N LEU A 225 -3.24 24.12 -12.91
CA LEU A 225 -3.82 23.27 -13.95
C LEU A 225 -2.80 22.93 -15.04
N ALA A 226 -1.89 23.86 -15.35
CA ALA A 226 -0.84 23.64 -16.35
C ALA A 226 0.09 22.45 -15.97
N MET A 227 0.27 22.16 -14.68
CA MET A 227 1.08 21.02 -14.22
C MET A 227 0.55 19.66 -14.71
N TYR A 228 -0.77 19.51 -14.94
CA TYR A 228 -1.35 18.27 -15.48
C TYR A 228 -0.88 17.96 -16.91
N LYS A 229 -0.31 18.95 -17.61
CA LYS A 229 0.23 18.78 -18.97
C LYS A 229 1.63 18.17 -18.99
N SER A 230 2.25 17.97 -17.82
CA SER A 230 3.55 17.30 -17.75
C SER A 230 3.44 15.86 -18.22
N LYS A 231 3.99 15.57 -19.42
CA LYS A 231 4.03 14.22 -19.99
C LYS A 231 4.73 13.22 -19.07
N GLU A 232 5.75 13.68 -18.34
CA GLU A 232 6.47 12.84 -17.38
C GLU A 232 5.53 12.38 -16.26
N LEU A 233 4.79 13.31 -15.64
CA LEU A 233 3.84 12.98 -14.57
C LEU A 233 2.69 12.08 -15.08
N GLN A 234 2.18 12.35 -16.29
CA GLN A 234 1.16 11.51 -16.93
C GLN A 234 1.68 10.08 -17.16
N ASN A 235 2.92 9.94 -17.65
CA ASN A 235 3.54 8.63 -17.87
C ASN A 235 3.78 7.88 -16.56
N ILE A 236 4.22 8.57 -15.50
CA ILE A 236 4.39 7.98 -14.17
C ILE A 236 3.04 7.50 -13.63
N ALA A 237 1.99 8.32 -13.69
CA ALA A 237 0.66 7.95 -13.21
C ALA A 237 0.07 6.76 -13.99
N ALA A 238 0.18 6.78 -15.32
CA ALA A 238 -0.28 5.67 -16.17
C ALA A 238 0.48 4.37 -15.89
N LYS A 239 1.81 4.46 -15.67
CA LYS A 239 2.62 3.30 -15.28
C LYS A 239 2.22 2.76 -13.91
N SER A 240 1.95 3.63 -12.93
CA SER A 240 1.48 3.20 -11.61
C SER A 240 0.13 2.48 -11.68
N ILE A 241 -0.83 3.00 -12.45
CA ILE A 241 -2.12 2.31 -12.69
C ILE A 241 -1.87 0.95 -13.33
N ARG A 242 -1.08 0.90 -14.40
CA ARG A 242 -0.75 -0.39 -15.05
C ARG A 242 -0.13 -1.35 -14.07
N ASN A 243 0.81 -0.90 -13.24
CA ASN A 243 1.42 -1.76 -12.24
C ASN A 243 0.36 -2.34 -11.29
N PHE A 244 -0.58 -1.55 -10.77
CA PHE A 244 -1.71 -2.08 -9.97
C PHE A 244 -2.54 -3.10 -10.76
N GLU A 245 -2.95 -2.76 -11.99
CA GLU A 245 -3.89 -3.55 -12.78
C GLU A 245 -3.26 -4.80 -13.39
N THR A 246 -1.94 -4.83 -13.64
CA THR A 246 -1.24 -6.01 -14.21
C THR A 246 -0.86 -7.06 -13.18
N HIS A 247 -1.17 -6.83 -11.89
CA HIS A 247 -0.97 -7.85 -10.85
C HIS A 247 -2.07 -8.93 -10.90
N THR A 248 -3.16 -8.77 -11.63
CA THR A 248 -4.14 -9.85 -11.87
C THR A 248 -3.66 -10.82 -12.95
N ILE A 249 -3.91 -12.11 -12.75
CA ILE A 249 -3.46 -13.18 -13.65
C ILE A 249 -4.18 -13.04 -15.01
N GLY A 250 -3.45 -12.68 -16.06
CA GLY A 250 -3.89 -12.81 -17.46
C GLY A 250 -4.04 -11.48 -18.20
N ALA A 251 -4.73 -10.49 -17.65
CA ALA A 251 -4.97 -9.19 -18.27
C ALA A 251 -5.09 -8.05 -17.24
N PRO A 252 -4.79 -6.80 -17.63
CA PRO A 252 -5.01 -5.64 -16.78
C PRO A 252 -6.50 -5.51 -16.44
N GLU A 253 -6.85 -5.59 -15.16
CA GLU A 253 -8.21 -5.37 -14.68
C GLU A 253 -8.27 -4.16 -13.75
N SER A 254 -9.30 -3.35 -13.92
CA SER A 254 -9.55 -2.21 -13.06
C SER A 254 -10.27 -2.63 -11.79
N PHE A 255 -9.85 -2.09 -10.65
CA PHE A 255 -10.50 -2.33 -9.37
C PHE A 255 -11.57 -1.28 -9.10
N HIS A 256 -12.70 -1.72 -8.57
CA HIS A 256 -13.84 -0.87 -8.21
C HIS A 256 -14.17 -0.92 -6.71
N SER A 257 -13.40 -1.69 -5.94
CA SER A 257 -13.49 -1.75 -4.47
C SER A 257 -12.20 -2.30 -3.88
N ALA A 258 -11.98 -2.02 -2.58
CA ALA A 258 -10.93 -2.65 -1.80
C ALA A 258 -11.08 -4.18 -1.76
N GLU A 259 -12.32 -4.68 -1.78
CA GLU A 259 -12.63 -6.12 -1.81
C GLU A 259 -12.10 -6.80 -3.09
N GLN A 260 -12.33 -6.20 -4.26
CA GLN A 260 -11.80 -6.73 -5.52
C GLN A 260 -10.27 -6.73 -5.54
N LEU A 261 -9.65 -5.69 -4.97
CA LEU A 261 -8.20 -5.61 -4.85
C LEU A 261 -7.68 -6.69 -3.89
N ARG A 262 -8.36 -6.91 -2.76
CA ARG A 262 -8.07 -7.99 -1.80
C ARG A 262 -8.10 -9.35 -2.48
N GLU A 263 -9.19 -9.70 -3.17
CA GLU A 263 -9.33 -10.99 -3.86
C GLU A 263 -8.20 -11.23 -4.88
N ALA A 264 -7.77 -10.18 -5.59
CA ALA A 264 -6.66 -10.26 -6.53
C ALA A 264 -5.33 -10.51 -5.83
N HIS A 265 -5.05 -9.80 -4.74
CA HIS A 265 -3.85 -10.00 -3.94
C HIS A 265 -3.82 -11.36 -3.25
N GLU A 266 -4.95 -11.86 -2.74
CA GLU A 266 -5.05 -13.18 -2.13
C GLU A 266 -4.71 -14.29 -3.14
N LYS A 267 -5.29 -14.23 -4.35
CA LYS A 267 -4.98 -15.20 -5.43
C LYS A 267 -3.50 -15.20 -5.83
N LEU A 268 -2.87 -14.03 -5.87
CA LEU A 268 -1.43 -13.89 -6.14
C LEU A 268 -0.57 -14.44 -5.00
N ASN A 269 -0.88 -14.01 -3.77
CA ASN A 269 -0.15 -14.40 -2.57
C ASN A 269 -0.24 -15.91 -2.37
N GLN A 270 -1.40 -16.51 -2.60
CA GLN A 270 -1.58 -17.96 -2.54
C GLN A 270 -0.62 -18.67 -3.50
N ARG A 271 -0.53 -18.23 -4.77
CA ARG A 271 0.43 -18.80 -5.73
C ARG A 271 1.88 -18.61 -5.31
N PHE A 272 2.25 -17.45 -4.78
CA PHE A 272 3.62 -17.17 -4.32
C PHE A 272 3.98 -18.02 -3.09
N VAL A 273 3.04 -18.17 -2.16
CA VAL A 273 3.20 -18.98 -0.95
C VAL A 273 3.31 -20.45 -1.33
N GLU A 274 2.36 -20.98 -2.10
CA GLU A 274 2.30 -22.40 -2.49
C GLU A 274 3.48 -22.81 -3.39
N ASN A 275 3.79 -22.03 -4.42
CA ASN A 275 4.81 -22.41 -5.42
C ASN A 275 6.24 -21.94 -5.06
N GLY A 276 6.37 -21.02 -4.10
CA GLY A 276 7.66 -20.43 -3.71
C GLY A 276 8.05 -20.80 -2.29
N ILE A 277 7.40 -20.16 -1.32
CA ILE A 277 7.76 -20.26 0.10
C ILE A 277 7.64 -21.69 0.61
N MET A 278 6.49 -22.34 0.37
CA MET A 278 6.23 -23.69 0.87
C MET A 278 7.22 -24.68 0.28
N ALA A 279 7.56 -24.57 -1.01
CA ALA A 279 8.59 -25.40 -1.62
C ALA A 279 9.98 -25.30 -0.93
N THR A 280 10.25 -24.21 -0.21
CA THR A 280 11.51 -23.97 0.52
C THR A 280 11.43 -24.23 2.03
N LEU A 281 10.26 -24.63 2.54
CA LEU A 281 10.07 -25.04 3.93
C LEU A 281 10.78 -26.38 4.17
N ARG A 282 11.67 -26.41 5.17
CA ARG A 282 12.58 -27.54 5.46
C ARG A 282 12.02 -28.53 6.47
N ASN A 283 10.84 -28.25 7.02
CA ASN A 283 10.13 -29.15 7.92
C ASN A 283 9.71 -30.44 7.17
N PRO A 284 9.85 -31.62 7.81
CA PRO A 284 9.56 -32.93 7.22
C PRO A 284 8.07 -33.18 7.03
#